data_AF-A0A1S3QX22-F1
#
_entry.id   AF-A0A1S3QX22-F1
#
_cell.length_a   1.000
_cell.length_b   1.000
_cell.length_c   1.000
_cell.angle_alpha   90.00
_cell.angle_beta   90.00
_cell.angle_gamma   90.00
#
_symmetry.space_group_name_H-M   'P 1'
#
loop_
_entity.id
_entity.type
_entity.pdbx_description
1 polymer ?
#
loop_
_entity_poly.entity_id
_entity_poly.type
_entity_poly.pdbx_seq_one_letter_code
_entity_poly.pdbx_strand_id
1 'polypeptide(L)'
;MSRKGAHQHQQASQQIPSLVELDEVDLEENEAQVNVNLLPGLTGAVTRLMVGFREDDVETQFGQVHCTMKGVPKGSRPVIMTFHDIGLNYKSCFNPLFSHEDMQEIMRHFAVCHVDAPGQHEGASTLST
;
A
#
# COMPACT_ATOMS: atom_id res chain seq x y z
N MET A 1 -43.94 -17.28 33.03
CA MET A 1 -42.85 -16.35 33.41
C MET A 1 -41.64 -16.66 32.54
N SER A 2 -41.40 -15.84 31.51
CA SER A 2 -40.33 -16.00 30.52
C SER A 2 -38.95 -15.73 31.10
N ARG A 3 -37.94 -16.52 30.71
CA ARG A 3 -36.54 -16.10 30.74
C ARG A 3 -35.93 -16.34 29.36
N LYS A 4 -35.39 -15.25 28.81
CA LYS A 4 -34.89 -15.08 27.44
C LYS A 4 -33.61 -15.89 27.22
N GLY A 5 -33.49 -16.50 26.04
CA GLY A 5 -32.26 -17.13 25.57
C GLY A 5 -31.16 -16.09 25.33
N ALA A 6 -29.95 -16.42 25.76
CA ALA A 6 -28.75 -15.66 25.44
C ALA A 6 -28.33 -15.97 23.99
N HIS A 7 -28.47 -15.00 23.11
CA HIS A 7 -27.84 -15.06 21.79
C HIS A 7 -26.33 -14.86 21.97
N GLN A 8 -25.56 -15.94 21.81
CA GLN A 8 -24.13 -15.82 21.53
C GLN A 8 -23.98 -15.23 20.13
N HIS A 9 -23.46 -14.01 20.06
CA HIS A 9 -23.03 -13.38 18.82
C HIS A 9 -21.74 -14.06 18.38
N GLN A 10 -21.85 -15.03 17.48
CA GLN A 10 -20.72 -15.70 16.87
C GLN A 10 -20.07 -14.67 15.94
N GLN A 11 -18.89 -14.16 16.30
CA GLN A 11 -18.05 -13.40 15.37
C GLN A 11 -17.69 -14.34 14.23
N ALA A 12 -18.30 -14.11 13.06
CA ALA A 12 -17.90 -14.77 11.83
C ALA A 12 -16.48 -14.29 11.50
N SER A 13 -15.51 -15.15 11.75
CA SER A 13 -14.16 -15.04 11.20
C SER A 13 -14.33 -15.04 9.68
N GLN A 14 -14.31 -13.85 9.06
CA GLN A 14 -14.22 -13.76 7.61
C GLN A 14 -12.83 -14.28 7.25
N GLN A 15 -12.81 -15.51 6.78
CA GLN A 15 -11.62 -16.16 6.26
C GLN A 15 -11.18 -15.35 5.04
N ILE A 16 -10.10 -14.60 5.21
CA ILE A 16 -9.46 -13.84 4.13
C ILE A 16 -9.13 -14.87 3.04
N PRO A 17 -9.67 -14.75 1.81
CA PRO A 17 -9.31 -15.65 0.72
C PRO A 17 -7.79 -15.58 0.55
N SER A 18 -7.17 -16.75 0.45
CA SER A 18 -5.74 -16.94 0.21
C SER A 18 -5.22 -15.86 -0.72
N LEU A 19 -4.21 -15.13 -0.27
CA LEU A 19 -3.36 -14.29 -1.10
C LEU A 19 -3.12 -15.06 -2.40
N VAL A 20 -3.70 -14.56 -3.48
CA VAL A 20 -3.33 -14.98 -4.83
C VAL A 20 -1.82 -14.79 -4.86
N GLU A 21 -1.07 -15.87 -5.05
CA GLU A 21 0.36 -15.79 -5.31
C GLU A 21 0.52 -14.73 -6.39
N LEU A 22 1.15 -13.61 -6.01
CA LEU A 22 1.61 -12.66 -6.99
C LEU A 22 2.74 -13.41 -7.67
N ASP A 23 2.43 -13.99 -8.83
CA ASP A 23 3.36 -14.67 -9.70
C ASP A 23 4.70 -13.93 -9.64
N GLU A 24 5.78 -14.67 -9.36
CA GLU A 24 7.14 -14.16 -9.53
C GLU A 24 7.24 -13.65 -10.98
N VAL A 25 7.09 -12.33 -11.16
CA VAL A 25 7.17 -11.72 -12.47
C VAL A 25 8.66 -11.58 -12.77
N ASP A 26 9.10 -12.28 -13.80
CA ASP A 26 10.47 -12.24 -14.32
C ASP A 26 11.00 -10.79 -14.30
N LEU A 27 12.07 -10.60 -13.55
CA LEU A 27 12.85 -9.36 -13.54
C LEU A 27 13.58 -9.25 -14.88
N GLU A 28 12.84 -8.94 -15.95
CA GLU A 28 13.48 -8.32 -17.10
C GLU A 28 13.93 -6.93 -16.64
N GLU A 29 15.25 -6.75 -16.55
CA GLU A 29 15.96 -5.50 -16.33
C GLU A 29 15.54 -4.48 -17.41
N ASN A 30 14.34 -3.94 -17.28
CA ASN A 30 13.94 -2.76 -18.01
C ASN A 30 14.25 -1.61 -17.08
N GLU A 31 15.39 -0.97 -17.32
CA GLU A 31 15.78 0.33 -16.76
C GLU A 31 14.66 1.33 -17.06
N ALA A 32 13.62 1.33 -16.22
CA ALA A 32 12.55 2.29 -16.26
C ALA A 32 13.18 3.64 -15.92
N GLN A 33 13.56 4.38 -16.97
CA GLN A 33 13.97 5.77 -16.85
C GLN A 33 12.73 6.58 -16.47
N VAL A 34 12.38 6.54 -15.19
CA VAL A 34 11.30 7.35 -14.66
C VAL A 34 11.84 8.77 -14.59
N ASN A 35 11.38 9.63 -15.49
CA ASN A 35 11.60 11.06 -15.41
C ASN A 35 10.78 11.61 -14.23
N VAL A 36 11.28 11.37 -13.02
CA VAL A 36 10.69 11.84 -11.78
C VAL A 36 11.25 13.22 -11.45
N ASN A 37 10.46 14.27 -11.70
CA ASN A 37 10.64 15.54 -11.01
C ASN A 37 10.20 15.43 -9.53
N LEU A 38 10.53 14.32 -8.86
CA LEU A 38 10.24 14.08 -7.46
C LEU A 38 11.34 14.68 -6.58
N LEU A 39 10.97 14.98 -5.33
CA LEU A 39 11.91 15.38 -4.30
C LEU A 39 13.08 14.38 -4.21
N PRO A 40 14.34 14.82 -4.02
CA PRO A 40 15.52 13.95 -4.09
C PRO A 40 15.46 12.68 -3.25
N GLY A 41 14.80 12.72 -2.08
CA GLY A 41 14.62 11.54 -1.21
C GLY A 41 13.65 10.50 -1.75
N LEU A 42 12.66 10.93 -2.54
CA LEU A 42 11.60 10.08 -3.06
C LEU A 42 12.05 9.28 -4.29
N THR A 43 12.98 9.82 -5.10
CA THR A 43 13.59 9.09 -6.22
C THR A 43 14.31 7.82 -5.74
N GLY A 44 15.12 7.94 -4.68
CA GLY A 44 15.85 6.80 -4.12
C GLY A 44 14.94 5.73 -3.51
N ALA A 45 13.85 6.14 -2.88
CA ALA A 45 12.84 5.21 -2.37
C ALA A 45 12.09 4.48 -3.49
N VAL A 46 11.68 5.19 -4.55
CA VAL A 46 11.03 4.57 -5.71
C VAL A 46 11.93 3.52 -6.36
N THR A 47 13.24 3.79 -6.48
CA THR A 47 14.20 2.80 -6.99
C THR A 47 14.33 1.57 -6.07
N ARG A 48 14.42 1.76 -4.75
CA ARG A 48 14.48 0.61 -3.81
C ARG A 48 13.20 -0.22 -3.83
N LEU A 49 12.05 0.43 -3.95
CA LEU A 49 10.78 -0.26 -4.03
C LEU A 49 10.56 -0.97 -5.38
N MET A 50 11.17 -0.47 -6.47
CA MET A 50 11.21 -1.17 -7.76
C MET A 50 12.02 -2.48 -7.69
N VAL A 51 13.00 -2.59 -6.78
CA VAL A 51 13.93 -3.73 -6.65
C VAL A 51 13.50 -4.70 -5.53
N GLY A 52 12.20 -4.81 -5.27
CA GLY A 52 11.63 -5.90 -4.45
C GLY A 52 11.30 -5.57 -2.99
N PHE A 53 11.52 -4.34 -2.53
CA PHE A 53 10.94 -3.89 -1.25
C PHE A 53 9.50 -3.44 -1.48
N ARG A 54 8.54 -4.13 -0.84
CA ARG A 54 7.13 -3.75 -0.91
C ARG A 54 6.81 -2.55 -0.01
N GLU A 55 7.65 -2.29 0.99
CA GLU A 55 7.50 -1.20 1.96
C GLU A 55 8.87 -0.54 2.21
N ASP A 56 8.91 0.79 2.30
CA ASP A 56 10.13 1.56 2.56
C ASP A 56 9.81 2.83 3.35
N ASP A 57 10.70 3.19 4.26
CA ASP A 57 10.59 4.40 5.05
C ASP A 57 11.43 5.51 4.40
N VAL A 58 10.75 6.46 3.78
CA VAL A 58 11.34 7.50 2.95
C VAL A 58 11.68 8.72 3.80
N GLU A 59 12.98 9.04 3.89
CA GLU A 59 13.44 10.26 4.55
C GLU A 59 13.06 11.50 3.71
N THR A 60 12.42 12.47 4.35
CA THR A 60 12.10 13.78 3.75
C THR A 60 12.66 14.90 4.62
N GLN A 61 12.69 16.13 4.12
CA GLN A 61 13.09 17.29 4.93
C GLN A 61 12.20 17.55 6.16
N PHE A 62 11.03 16.92 6.22
CA PHE A 62 10.05 17.04 7.30
C PHE A 62 9.98 15.76 8.16
N GLY A 63 10.96 14.88 8.03
CA GLY A 63 11.02 13.58 8.70
C GLY A 63 10.59 12.43 7.78
N GLN A 64 10.50 11.25 8.39
CA GLN A 64 10.29 10.00 7.69
C GLN A 64 8.81 9.76 7.35
N VAL A 65 8.57 9.21 6.16
CA VAL A 65 7.24 8.84 5.67
C VAL A 65 7.25 7.39 5.21
N HIS A 66 6.30 6.59 5.69
CA HIS A 66 6.18 5.20 5.29
C HIS A 66 5.46 5.08 3.96
N CYS A 67 6.04 4.32 3.03
CA CYS A 67 5.49 4.09 1.70
C CYS A 67 5.38 2.59 1.42
N THR A 68 4.24 2.17 0.85
CA THR A 68 4.00 0.79 0.40
C THR A 68 3.77 0.77 -1.11
N MET A 69 4.56 -0.02 -1.84
CA MET A 69 4.37 -0.24 -3.28
C MET A 69 3.55 -1.49 -3.57
N LYS A 70 2.59 -1.35 -4.49
CA LYS A 70 1.87 -2.45 -5.12
C LYS A 70 2.09 -2.45 -6.63
N GLY A 71 2.34 -3.65 -7.17
CA GLY A 71 2.69 -3.84 -8.57
C GLY A 71 4.11 -3.39 -8.89
N VAL A 72 4.53 -3.62 -10.13
CA VAL A 72 5.87 -3.26 -10.63
C VAL A 72 5.72 -2.11 -11.62
N PRO A 73 6.44 -0.99 -11.47
CA PRO A 73 6.47 0.09 -12.46
C PRO A 73 6.90 -0.43 -13.84
N LYS A 74 6.14 -0.10 -14.89
CA LYS A 74 6.36 -0.62 -16.26
C LYS A 74 6.79 0.49 -17.22
N GLY A 75 8.04 0.44 -17.67
CA GLY A 75 8.58 1.40 -18.63
C GLY A 75 8.43 2.85 -18.14
N SER A 76 7.91 3.73 -18.99
CA SER A 76 7.66 5.14 -18.67
C SER A 76 6.26 5.42 -18.09
N ARG A 77 5.50 4.38 -17.73
CA ARG A 77 4.16 4.56 -17.16
C ARG A 77 4.26 5.21 -15.77
N PRO A 78 3.39 6.19 -15.46
CA PRO A 78 3.40 6.84 -14.16
C PRO A 78 3.02 5.89 -13.04
N VAL A 79 3.42 6.24 -11.82
CA VAL A 79 2.97 5.58 -10.59
C VAL A 79 1.75 6.30 -10.07
N ILE A 80 0.70 5.57 -9.70
CA ILE A 80 -0.47 6.14 -9.01
C ILE A 80 -0.08 6.33 -7.55
N MET A 81 -0.13 7.57 -7.06
CA MET A 81 0.14 7.87 -5.65
C MET A 81 -1.17 8.06 -4.89
N THR A 82 -1.25 7.50 -3.69
CA THR A 82 -2.43 7.67 -2.82
C THR A 82 -2.02 8.23 -1.47
N PHE A 83 -2.84 9.13 -0.93
CA PHE A 83 -2.70 9.67 0.41
C PHE A 83 -4.06 9.56 1.10
N HIS A 84 -4.09 8.96 2.29
CA HIS A 84 -5.34 8.59 2.96
C HIS A 84 -5.97 9.76 3.74
N ASP A 85 -7.23 9.60 4.14
CA ASP A 85 -7.92 10.55 5.01
C ASP A 85 -7.53 10.36 6.49
N ILE A 86 -7.87 11.34 7.33
CA ILE A 86 -7.58 11.37 8.76
C ILE A 86 -8.23 10.19 9.48
N GLY A 87 -7.48 9.54 10.38
CA GLY A 87 -7.96 8.40 11.17
C GLY A 87 -7.98 7.08 10.41
N LEU A 88 -7.48 7.06 9.18
CA LEU A 88 -7.27 5.88 8.36
C LEU A 88 -5.77 5.69 8.08
N ASN A 89 -5.45 4.59 7.41
CA ASN A 89 -4.16 4.35 6.76
C ASN A 89 -4.43 3.87 5.32
N TYR A 90 -3.40 3.58 4.54
CA TYR A 90 -3.65 3.16 3.15
C TYR A 90 -4.50 1.89 3.05
N LYS A 91 -4.37 0.95 4.01
CA LYS A 91 -5.11 -0.30 4.00
C LYS A 91 -6.60 -0.04 4.19
N SER A 92 -6.98 0.73 5.21
CA SER A 92 -8.38 1.02 5.49
C SER A 92 -9.00 1.99 4.47
N CYS A 93 -8.21 2.89 3.89
CA CYS A 93 -8.71 3.88 2.93
C CYS A 93 -8.79 3.35 1.49
N PHE A 94 -7.81 2.57 1.03
CA PHE A 94 -7.63 2.26 -0.40
C PHE A 94 -7.63 0.78 -0.76
N ASN A 95 -7.43 -0.17 0.18
CA ASN A 95 -7.55 -1.58 -0.19
C ASN A 95 -8.91 -1.90 -0.82
N PRO A 96 -10.07 -1.42 -0.30
CA PRO A 96 -11.36 -1.72 -0.92
C PRO A 96 -11.45 -1.32 -2.39
N LEU A 97 -10.81 -0.20 -2.77
CA LEU A 97 -10.74 0.26 -4.15
C LEU A 97 -9.83 -0.65 -4.97
N PHE A 98 -8.55 -0.78 -4.61
CA PHE A 98 -7.57 -1.48 -5.45
C PHE A 98 -7.69 -3.00 -5.41
N SER A 99 -8.45 -3.58 -4.47
CA SER A 99 -8.81 -5.00 -4.50
C SER A 99 -10.10 -5.27 -5.28
N HIS A 100 -10.84 -4.24 -5.71
CA HIS A 100 -12.05 -4.41 -6.49
C HIS A 100 -11.73 -5.04 -7.86
N GLU A 101 -12.59 -5.93 -8.35
CA GLU A 101 -12.37 -6.66 -9.61
C GLU A 101 -12.17 -5.71 -10.80
N ASP A 102 -12.97 -4.64 -10.89
CA ASP A 102 -12.85 -3.62 -11.93
C ASP A 102 -11.50 -2.89 -11.91
N MET A 103 -10.88 -2.77 -10.73
CA MET A 103 -9.58 -2.11 -10.60
C MET A 103 -8.42 -3.00 -11.04
N GLN A 104 -8.63 -4.32 -11.22
CA GLN A 104 -7.56 -5.24 -11.64
C GLN A 104 -6.95 -4.85 -12.99
N GLU A 105 -7.76 -4.36 -13.93
CA GLU A 105 -7.26 -3.94 -15.25
C GLU A 105 -6.35 -2.71 -15.16
N ILE A 106 -6.65 -1.79 -14.23
CA ILE A 106 -5.79 -0.64 -13.95
C ILE A 106 -4.49 -1.11 -13.28
N MET A 107 -4.59 -2.02 -12.30
CA MET A 107 -3.44 -2.55 -11.55
C MET A 107 -2.47 -3.37 -12.41
N ARG A 108 -2.91 -3.94 -13.54
CA ARG A 108 -2.01 -4.60 -14.51
C ARG A 108 -1.06 -3.63 -15.20
N HIS A 109 -1.41 -2.36 -15.26
CA HIS A 109 -0.78 -1.35 -16.09
C HIS A 109 0.03 -0.33 -15.30
N PHE A 110 -0.39 -0.06 -14.06
CA PHE A 110 0.22 0.96 -13.22
C PHE A 110 0.64 0.35 -11.89
N ALA A 111 1.80 0.76 -11.41
CA ALA A 111 2.16 0.55 -10.02
C ALA A 111 1.46 1.60 -9.14
N VAL A 112 1.25 1.27 -7.88
CA VAL A 112 0.64 2.15 -6.89
C VAL A 112 1.61 2.35 -5.73
N CYS A 113 1.87 3.61 -5.38
CA CYS A 113 2.58 4.02 -4.18
C CYS A 113 1.57 4.53 -3.15
N HIS A 114 1.39 3.75 -2.09
CA HIS A 114 0.62 4.16 -0.94
C HIS A 114 1.50 4.91 0.03
N VAL A 115 1.14 6.14 0.37
CA VAL A 115 1.83 6.95 1.36
C VAL A 115 0.99 6.97 2.63
N ASP A 116 1.55 6.52 3.75
CA ASP A 116 0.95 6.71 5.06
C ASP A 116 1.42 8.04 5.67
N ALA A 117 0.49 8.80 6.21
CA ALA A 117 0.82 9.99 6.99
C ALA A 117 1.74 9.62 8.17
N PRO A 118 2.62 10.55 8.63
CA PRO A 118 3.53 10.27 9.73
C PRO A 118 2.81 9.71 10.96
N GLY A 119 3.26 8.54 11.44
CA GLY A 119 2.68 7.86 12.59
C GLY A 119 1.34 7.15 12.34
N GLN A 120 0.87 7.03 11.10
CA GLN A 120 -0.39 6.35 10.74
C GLN A 120 -0.19 4.98 10.07
N HIS A 121 1.04 4.58 9.78
CA HIS A 121 1.32 3.20 9.35
C HIS A 121 1.12 2.20 10.50
N GLU A 122 0.89 0.94 10.16
CA GLU A 122 0.73 -0.12 11.16
C GLU A 122 2.00 -0.33 11.97
N GLY A 123 1.88 -0.40 13.29
CA GLY A 123 3.04 -0.55 14.18
C GLY A 123 3.81 0.75 14.44
N ALA A 124 3.32 1.89 13.93
CA ALA A 124 3.88 3.20 14.25
C ALA A 124 3.96 3.40 15.77
N SER A 125 5.10 3.93 16.22
CA SER A 125 5.26 4.32 17.62
C SER A 125 4.27 5.43 17.97
N THR A 126 3.71 5.36 19.18
CA THR A 126 2.91 6.48 19.70
C THR A 126 3.82 7.68 19.91
N LEU A 127 3.34 8.87 19.54
CA LEU A 127 4.06 10.11 19.83
C LEU A 127 4.21 10.24 21.35
N SER A 128 5.46 10.34 21.82
CA SER A 128 5.72 10.61 23.24
C SER A 128 5.15 11.98 23.58
N THR A 129 4.22 12.02 24.55
CA THR A 129 3.65 13.26 25.11
C THR A 129 4.64 13.90 26.07
#